data_AF-A0A6G6WCG6-F1
#
_entry.id   AF-A0A6G6WCG6-F1
#
_cell.length_a   1.000
_cell.length_b   1.000
_cell.length_c   1.000
_cell.angle_alpha   90.00
_cell.angle_beta   90.00
_cell.angle_gamma   90.00
#
_symmetry.space_group_name_H-M   'P 1'
#
loop_
_entity.id
_entity.type
_entity.pdbx_description
1 polymer ?
#
loop_
_entity_poly.entity_id
_entity_poly.type
_entity_poly.pdbx_seq_one_letter_code
_entity_poly.pdbx_strand_id
1 'polypeptide(L)'
;MESEATAEELLRAAERAEAAPWVELPTTPAWYPPAVGLWAGALTLALGLLDGVARSLALVVLVGAELGFLAWYRRYRGTMPTGWAPRELRPVLLLFVVGLAVVAGLALVLCLVGQPVTAAVAVLVLTTPLVWWYERAYAAAAAATRARLG
;
A
#
# COMPACT_ATOMS: atom_id res chain seq x y z
N MET A 1 -29.57 24.02 -27.29
CA MET A 1 -28.15 23.63 -27.40
C MET A 1 -27.27 24.19 -26.28
N GLU A 2 -27.66 25.23 -25.53
CA GLU A 2 -26.85 25.71 -24.39
C GLU A 2 -26.92 24.81 -23.14
N SER A 3 -28.01 24.05 -22.94
CA SER A 3 -28.19 23.20 -21.74
C SER A 3 -27.35 21.90 -21.74
N GLU A 4 -26.96 21.36 -22.89
CA GLU A 4 -26.19 20.11 -22.97
C GLU A 4 -24.70 20.33 -22.67
N ALA A 5 -24.14 21.47 -23.12
CA ALA A 5 -22.78 21.86 -22.81
C ALA A 5 -22.55 21.98 -21.29
N THR A 6 -23.55 22.46 -20.55
CA THR A 6 -23.48 22.58 -19.08
C THR A 6 -23.54 21.21 -18.38
N ALA A 7 -24.32 20.26 -18.89
CA ALA A 7 -24.44 18.94 -18.27
C ALA A 7 -23.15 18.12 -18.41
N GLU A 8 -22.51 18.14 -19.57
CA GLU A 8 -21.22 17.48 -19.77
C GLU A 8 -20.11 18.09 -18.90
N GLU A 9 -20.09 19.42 -18.75
CA GLU A 9 -19.13 20.11 -17.89
C GLU A 9 -19.32 19.75 -16.42
N LEU A 10 -20.58 19.67 -15.95
CA LEU A 10 -20.90 19.25 -14.59
C LEU A 10 -20.51 17.79 -14.34
N LEU A 11 -20.70 16.90 -15.32
CA LEU A 11 -20.26 15.50 -15.23
C LEU A 11 -18.73 15.41 -15.15
N ARG A 12 -17.99 16.14 -16.00
CA ARG A 12 -16.51 16.17 -15.93
C ARG A 12 -16.00 16.75 -14.61
N ALA A 13 -16.66 17.77 -14.06
CA ALA A 13 -16.33 18.31 -12.76
C ALA A 13 -16.57 17.31 -11.63
N ALA A 14 -17.68 16.56 -11.70
CA ALA A 14 -17.97 15.49 -10.75
C ALA A 14 -16.94 14.34 -10.84
N GLU A 15 -16.57 13.90 -12.04
CA GLU A 15 -15.55 12.86 -12.24
C GLU A 15 -14.16 13.29 -11.72
N ARG A 16 -13.79 14.56 -11.91
CA ARG A 16 -12.58 15.13 -11.31
C ARG A 16 -12.63 15.12 -9.79
N ALA A 17 -13.76 15.54 -9.22
CA ALA A 17 -13.94 15.56 -7.77
C ALA A 17 -13.91 14.14 -7.17
N GLU A 18 -14.47 13.14 -7.86
CA GLU A 18 -14.43 11.73 -7.43
C GLU A 18 -13.01 11.14 -7.52
N ALA A 19 -12.23 11.53 -8.54
CA ALA A 19 -10.86 11.06 -8.73
C ALA A 19 -9.83 11.77 -7.84
N ALA A 20 -10.09 13.01 -7.40
CA ALA A 20 -9.14 13.84 -6.66
C ALA A 20 -8.50 13.12 -5.45
N PRO A 21 -9.25 12.42 -4.57
CA PRO A 21 -8.67 11.71 -3.43
C PRO A 21 -7.68 10.60 -3.83
N TRP A 22 -7.78 10.06 -5.04
CA TRP A 22 -6.92 9.00 -5.55
C TRP A 22 -5.66 9.53 -6.24
N VAL A 23 -5.68 10.75 -6.79
CA VAL A 23 -4.59 11.27 -7.64
C VAL A 23 -3.82 12.42 -7.02
N GLU A 24 -4.42 13.14 -6.08
CA GLU A 24 -3.79 14.27 -5.36
C GLU A 24 -3.08 13.78 -4.10
N LEU A 25 -2.09 12.92 -4.27
CA LEU A 25 -1.32 12.34 -3.17
C LEU A 25 0.07 12.96 -3.06
N PRO A 26 0.57 13.19 -1.83
CA PRO A 26 1.95 13.65 -1.63
C PRO A 26 2.94 12.56 -2.05
N THR A 27 4.15 12.99 -2.46
CA THR A 27 5.18 12.08 -2.97
C THR A 27 5.71 11.14 -1.89
N THR A 28 5.47 9.85 -2.03
CA THR A 28 5.87 8.86 -1.03
C THR A 28 7.37 8.95 -0.67
N PRO A 29 7.71 9.07 0.62
CA PRO A 29 9.11 9.18 1.04
C PRO A 29 9.93 7.94 0.67
N ALA A 30 11.21 8.14 0.31
CA ALA A 30 12.09 7.05 -0.11
C ALA A 30 12.36 5.98 0.97
N TRP A 31 12.22 6.34 2.25
CA TRP A 31 12.37 5.41 3.37
C TRP A 31 11.16 4.48 3.55
N TYR A 32 10.01 4.81 2.96
CA TYR A 32 8.76 4.07 3.20
C TYR A 32 8.83 2.61 2.73
N PRO A 33 9.23 2.29 1.48
CA PRO A 33 9.34 0.90 1.04
C PRO A 33 10.24 0.02 1.93
N PRO A 34 11.48 0.41 2.29
CA PRO A 34 12.30 -0.42 3.16
C PRO A 34 11.76 -0.50 4.59
N ALA A 35 11.09 0.53 5.10
CA ALA A 35 10.45 0.48 6.41
C ALA A 35 9.29 -0.53 6.45
N VAL A 36 8.44 -0.56 5.42
CA VAL A 36 7.35 -1.55 5.29
C VAL A 36 7.92 -2.96 5.20
N GLY A 37 8.95 -3.17 4.38
CA GLY A 37 9.63 -4.46 4.29
C GLY A 37 10.24 -4.90 5.62
N LEU A 38 10.87 -3.98 6.35
CA LEU A 38 11.47 -4.26 7.66
C LEU A 38 10.41 -4.65 8.70
N TRP A 39 9.31 -3.89 8.76
CA TRP A 39 8.20 -4.19 9.65
C TRP A 39 7.58 -5.56 9.34
N ALA A 40 7.32 -5.84 8.05
CA ALA A 40 6.75 -7.11 7.61
C ALA A 40 7.69 -8.30 7.92
N GLY A 41 8.99 -8.16 7.65
CA GLY A 41 9.98 -9.18 7.96
C GLY A 41 10.12 -9.43 9.47
N ALA A 42 10.11 -8.37 10.28
CA ALA A 42 10.14 -8.47 11.73
C ALA A 42 8.88 -9.16 12.28
N LEU A 43 7.70 -8.88 11.71
CA LEU A 43 6.46 -9.57 12.06
C LEU A 43 6.54 -11.07 11.72
N THR A 44 7.01 -11.41 10.53
CA THR A 44 7.21 -12.81 10.11
C THR A 44 8.16 -13.53 11.06
N LEU A 45 9.27 -12.90 11.43
CA LEU A 45 10.25 -13.47 12.36
C LEU A 45 9.64 -13.67 13.75
N ALA A 46 8.93 -12.67 14.28
CA ALA A 46 8.30 -12.75 15.59
C ALA A 46 7.27 -13.88 15.68
N LEU A 47 6.49 -14.09 14.62
CA LEU A 47 5.51 -15.17 14.55
C LEU A 47 6.15 -16.54 14.35
N GLY A 48 7.22 -16.62 13.56
CA GLY A 48 7.86 -17.90 13.20
C GLY A 48 8.90 -18.41 14.20
N LEU A 49 9.50 -17.54 15.01
CA LEU A 49 10.65 -17.89 15.87
C LEU A 49 10.44 -17.67 17.36
N LEU A 50 9.70 -16.64 17.76
CA LEU A 50 9.51 -16.31 19.17
C LEU A 50 8.29 -17.05 19.73
N ASP A 51 8.29 -17.34 21.03
CA ASP A 51 7.15 -17.95 21.73
C ASP A 51 6.84 -17.23 23.05
N GLY A 52 5.64 -17.48 23.59
CA GLY A 52 5.21 -16.98 24.90
C GLY A 52 5.32 -15.46 25.06
N VAL A 53 5.89 -15.03 26.19
CA VAL A 53 6.02 -13.60 26.55
C VAL A 53 6.88 -12.83 25.54
N ALA A 54 7.94 -13.45 25.01
CA ALA A 54 8.81 -12.79 24.04
C ALA A 54 8.05 -12.45 22.75
N ARG A 55 7.21 -13.37 22.25
CA ARG A 55 6.33 -13.11 21.10
C ARG A 55 5.34 -11.99 21.43
N SER A 56 4.68 -12.04 22.58
CA SER A 56 3.72 -11.01 22.99
C SER A 56 4.35 -9.62 23.05
N LEU A 57 5.54 -9.48 23.63
CA LEU A 57 6.25 -8.21 23.70
C LEU A 57 6.65 -7.70 22.31
N ALA A 58 7.17 -8.59 21.45
CA ALA A 58 7.52 -8.23 20.07
C ALA A 58 6.29 -7.74 19.29
N LEU A 59 5.15 -8.42 19.41
CA LEU A 59 3.90 -8.01 18.77
C LEU A 59 3.40 -6.66 19.30
N VAL A 60 3.49 -6.40 20.62
CA VAL A 60 3.12 -5.10 21.19
C VAL A 60 3.98 -3.97 20.60
N VAL A 61 5.30 -4.19 20.46
CA VAL A 61 6.20 -3.21 19.85
C VAL A 61 5.85 -2.98 18.37
N LEU A 62 5.60 -4.06 17.60
CA LEU A 62 5.24 -3.96 16.17
C LEU A 62 3.89 -3.27 15.95
N VAL A 63 2.91 -3.57 16.80
CA VAL A 63 1.60 -2.89 16.78
C VAL A 63 1.77 -1.42 17.15
N GLY A 64 2.57 -1.10 18.17
CA GLY A 64 2.88 0.28 18.54
C GLY A 64 3.55 1.04 17.39
N ALA A 65 4.49 0.42 16.69
CA ALA A 65 5.13 0.98 15.51
C ALA A 65 4.12 1.23 14.37
N GLU A 66 3.21 0.28 14.11
CA GLU A 66 2.15 0.43 13.12
C GLU A 66 1.18 1.56 13.49
N LEU A 67 0.76 1.67 14.75
CA LEU A 67 -0.09 2.77 15.22
C LEU A 67 0.60 4.13 15.08
N GLY A 68 1.89 4.20 15.42
CA GLY A 68 2.70 5.41 15.21
C GLY A 68 2.82 5.77 13.73
N PHE A 69 3.03 4.76 12.88
CA PHE A 69 3.04 4.93 11.43
C PHE A 69 1.69 5.45 10.93
N LEU A 70 0.56 4.86 11.35
CA LEU A 70 -0.78 5.30 10.96
C LEU A 70 -1.08 6.74 11.43
N ALA A 71 -0.65 7.12 12.63
CA ALA A 71 -0.81 8.48 13.13
C ALA A 71 -0.02 9.50 12.28
N TRP A 72 1.24 9.17 11.97
CA TRP A 72 2.07 9.97 11.06
C TRP A 72 1.46 10.01 9.65
N TYR A 73 1.02 8.87 9.12
CA TYR A 73 0.50 8.72 7.77
C TYR A 73 -0.81 9.49 7.56
N ARG A 74 -1.69 9.49 8.57
CA ARG A 74 -2.90 10.34 8.58
C ARG A 74 -2.55 11.82 8.52
N ARG A 75 -1.52 12.26 9.25
CA ARG A 75 -1.04 13.65 9.18
C ARG A 75 -0.41 13.96 7.83
N TYR A 76 0.28 12.99 7.24
CA TYR A 76 1.03 13.14 5.99
C TYR A 76 0.11 13.16 4.76
N ARG A 77 -0.83 12.21 4.66
CA ARG A 77 -1.76 12.08 3.51
C ARG A 77 -3.08 12.82 3.69
N GLY A 78 -3.44 13.22 4.91
CA GLY A 78 -4.72 13.87 5.19
C GLY A 78 -5.89 12.87 5.11
N THR A 79 -6.78 13.05 4.14
CA THR A 79 -7.97 12.21 3.97
C THR A 79 -7.66 10.99 3.11
N MET A 80 -8.03 9.80 3.59
CA MET A 80 -7.94 8.59 2.79
C MET A 80 -8.94 8.63 1.63
N PRO A 81 -8.61 8.05 0.47
CA PRO A 81 -9.55 7.93 -0.63
C PRO A 81 -10.77 7.11 -0.17
N THR A 82 -11.96 7.64 -0.44
CA THR A 82 -13.23 6.92 -0.24
C THR A 82 -13.94 6.79 -1.58
N GLY A 83 -14.55 5.64 -1.85
CA GLY A 83 -15.28 5.38 -3.10
C GLY A 83 -14.53 4.42 -4.03
N TRP A 84 -14.88 4.45 -5.31
CA TRP A 84 -14.33 3.53 -6.30
C TRP A 84 -13.02 4.07 -6.88
N ALA A 85 -11.99 3.21 -6.94
CA ALA A 85 -10.76 3.56 -7.62
C ALA A 85 -10.99 3.78 -9.13
N PRO A 86 -10.40 4.83 -9.72
CA PRO A 86 -10.33 5.04 -11.17
C PRO A 86 -9.86 3.78 -11.92
N ARG A 87 -10.36 3.58 -13.13
CA ARG A 87 -10.10 2.36 -13.93
C ARG A 87 -8.62 2.12 -14.17
N GLU A 88 -7.82 3.18 -14.26
CA GLU A 88 -6.37 3.14 -14.44
C GLU A 88 -5.64 2.58 -13.20
N LEU A 89 -6.18 2.82 -12.01
CA LEU A 89 -5.57 2.42 -10.74
C LEU A 89 -5.94 0.99 -10.32
N ARG A 90 -7.12 0.50 -10.73
CA ARG A 90 -7.60 -0.85 -10.42
C ARG A 90 -6.59 -1.96 -10.75
N PRO A 91 -6.01 -2.06 -11.96
CA PRO A 91 -5.05 -3.13 -12.26
C PRO A 91 -3.79 -3.04 -11.41
N VAL A 92 -3.33 -1.83 -11.09
CA VAL A 92 -2.15 -1.61 -10.23
C VAL A 92 -2.43 -2.08 -8.80
N LEU A 93 -3.60 -1.74 -8.25
CA LEU A 93 -4.04 -2.19 -6.92
C LEU A 93 -4.20 -3.71 -6.87
N LEU A 94 -4.83 -4.30 -7.89
CA LEU A 94 -5.01 -5.76 -7.97
C LEU A 94 -3.65 -6.49 -8.05
N LEU A 95 -2.74 -6.02 -8.91
CA LEU A 95 -1.41 -6.63 -9.05
C LEU A 95 -0.60 -6.49 -7.75
N PHE A 96 -0.74 -5.38 -7.03
CA PHE A 96 -0.12 -5.21 -5.72
C PHE A 96 -0.69 -6.18 -4.68
N VAL A 97 -2.02 -6.34 -4.60
CA VAL A 97 -2.67 -7.30 -3.70
C VAL A 97 -2.24 -8.74 -4.02
N VAL A 98 -2.19 -9.10 -5.30
CA VAL A 98 -1.70 -10.42 -5.74
C VAL A 98 -0.23 -10.59 -5.36
N GLY A 99 0.62 -9.57 -5.58
CA GLY A 99 2.02 -9.60 -5.18
C GLY A 99 2.20 -9.82 -3.67
N LEU A 100 1.43 -9.12 -2.83
CA LEU A 100 1.43 -9.30 -1.38
C LEU A 100 0.97 -10.72 -0.99
N ALA A 101 -0.06 -11.24 -1.64
CA ALA A 101 -0.55 -12.60 -1.39
C ALA A 101 0.52 -13.65 -1.74
N VAL A 102 1.27 -13.47 -2.83
CA VAL A 102 2.39 -14.35 -3.21
C VAL A 102 3.50 -14.30 -2.18
N VAL A 103 3.91 -13.11 -1.72
CA VAL A 103 4.95 -12.95 -0.68
C VAL A 103 4.51 -13.59 0.64
N ALA A 104 3.26 -13.36 1.06
CA ALA A 104 2.70 -13.96 2.27
C ALA A 104 2.60 -15.49 2.16
N GLY A 105 2.18 -16.00 1.00
CA GLY A 105 2.12 -17.44 0.73
C GLY A 105 3.50 -18.10 0.78
N LEU A 106 4.52 -17.49 0.17
CA LEU A 106 5.90 -17.96 0.25
C LEU A 106 6.41 -17.99 1.70
N ALA A 107 6.17 -16.91 2.45
CA ALA A 107 6.56 -16.82 3.85
C ALA A 107 5.91 -17.92 4.71
N LEU A 108 4.61 -18.17 4.48
CA LEU A 108 3.89 -19.25 5.16
C LEU A 108 4.51 -20.61 4.84
N VAL A 109 4.77 -20.92 3.57
CA VAL A 109 5.40 -22.20 3.19
C VAL A 109 6.77 -22.35 3.86
N LEU A 110 7.59 -21.30 3.85
CA LEU A 110 8.92 -21.31 4.49
C LEU A 110 8.82 -21.52 6.01
N CYS A 111 7.87 -20.90 6.68
CA CYS A 111 7.63 -21.14 8.11
C CYS A 111 7.18 -22.58 8.38
N LEU A 112 6.29 -23.13 7.56
CA LEU A 112 5.79 -24.51 7.71
C LEU A 112 6.89 -25.57 7.53
N VAL A 113 7.93 -25.30 6.73
CA VAL A 113 9.10 -26.17 6.59
C VAL A 113 10.22 -25.85 7.61
N GLY A 114 9.93 -25.05 8.64
CA GLY A 114 10.87 -24.76 9.72
C GLY A 114 11.96 -23.75 9.36
N GLN A 115 11.72 -22.87 8.38
CA GLN A 115 12.68 -21.85 7.91
C GLN A 115 12.19 -20.41 8.19
N PRO A 116 11.86 -20.04 9.44
CA PRO A 116 11.28 -18.73 9.75
C PRO A 116 12.23 -17.56 9.49
N VAL A 117 13.54 -17.75 9.64
CA VAL A 117 14.54 -16.72 9.34
C VAL A 117 14.59 -16.45 7.84
N THR A 118 14.63 -17.50 7.02
CA THR A 118 14.59 -17.40 5.55
C THR A 118 13.28 -16.76 5.10
N ALA A 119 12.15 -17.09 5.73
CA ALA A 119 10.86 -16.45 5.48
C ALA A 119 10.92 -14.94 5.75
N ALA A 120 11.44 -14.52 6.90
CA ALA A 120 11.57 -13.11 7.26
C ALA A 120 12.47 -12.32 6.28
N VAL A 121 13.61 -12.90 5.90
CA VAL A 121 14.52 -12.29 4.90
C VAL A 121 13.84 -12.20 3.54
N ALA A 122 13.15 -13.24 3.09
CA ALA A 122 12.41 -13.22 1.83
C ALA A 122 11.31 -12.14 1.85
N VAL A 123 10.55 -12.03 2.94
CA VAL A 123 9.51 -10.99 3.10
C VAL A 123 10.14 -9.59 3.03
N LEU A 124 11.23 -9.33 3.75
CA LEU A 124 11.95 -8.05 3.68
C LEU A 124 12.36 -7.72 2.24
N VAL A 125 13.07 -8.65 1.59
CA VAL A 125 13.70 -8.47 0.28
C VAL A 125 12.68 -8.37 -0.85
N LEU A 126 11.53 -9.05 -0.75
CA LEU A 126 10.50 -9.02 -1.78
C LEU A 126 9.48 -7.89 -1.57
N THR A 127 9.10 -7.60 -0.32
CA THR A 127 8.12 -6.54 -0.02
C THR A 127 8.68 -5.17 -0.35
N THR A 128 9.95 -4.92 -0.04
CA THR A 128 10.60 -3.62 -0.30
C THR A 128 10.52 -3.20 -1.78
N PRO A 129 11.00 -3.99 -2.77
CA PRO A 129 10.88 -3.64 -4.18
C PRO A 129 9.44 -3.71 -4.70
N LEU A 130 8.58 -4.57 -4.13
CA LEU A 130 7.17 -4.62 -4.49
C LEU A 130 6.45 -3.31 -4.14
N VAL A 131 6.65 -2.79 -2.92
CA VAL A 131 6.10 -1.51 -2.48
C VAL A 131 6.71 -0.37 -3.30
N TRP A 132 8.01 -0.38 -3.54
CA TRP A 132 8.67 0.63 -4.38
C TRP A 132 8.11 0.66 -5.81
N TRP A 133 7.95 -0.51 -6.44
CA TRP A 133 7.33 -0.64 -7.76
C TRP A 133 5.88 -0.16 -7.74
N TYR A 134 5.09 -0.56 -6.73
CA TYR A 134 3.70 -0.17 -6.59
C TYR A 134 3.54 1.35 -6.52
N GLU A 135 4.34 2.04 -5.70
CA GLU A 135 4.29 3.50 -5.57
C GLU A 135 4.60 4.19 -6.91
N ARG A 136 5.56 3.66 -7.68
CA ARG A 136 5.88 4.19 -9.03
C ARG A 136 4.76 3.92 -10.03
N ALA A 137 4.22 2.71 -10.05
CA ALA A 137 3.13 2.32 -10.95
C ALA A 137 1.84 3.10 -10.62
N TYR A 138 1.56 3.30 -9.34
CA TYR A 138 0.46 4.11 -8.84
C TYR A 138 0.63 5.57 -9.29
N ALA A 139 1.81 6.16 -9.09
CA ALA A 139 2.08 7.54 -9.52
C ALA A 139 1.90 7.73 -11.03
N ALA A 140 2.34 6.76 -11.84
CA ALA A 140 2.15 6.77 -13.29
C ALA A 140 0.67 6.66 -13.68
N ALA A 141 -0.08 5.76 -13.06
CA ALA A 141 -1.52 5.63 -13.27
C ALA A 141 -2.28 6.88 -12.83
N ALA A 142 -1.92 7.49 -11.69
CA ALA A 142 -2.50 8.74 -11.23
C ALA A 142 -2.20 9.91 -12.18
N ALA A 143 -1.01 9.95 -12.79
CA ALA A 143 -0.69 10.93 -13.83
C ALA A 143 -1.54 10.72 -15.10
N ALA A 144 -1.76 9.47 -15.51
CA ALA A 144 -2.64 9.14 -16.64
C ALA A 144 -4.10 9.53 -16.36
N THR A 145 -4.62 9.27 -15.15
CA THR A 145 -5.96 9.69 -14.75
C THR A 145 -6.09 11.22 -14.77
N ARG A 146 -5.08 11.97 -14.28
CA ARG A 146 -5.07 13.44 -14.39
C ARG A 146 -5.08 13.93 -15.84
N ALA A 147 -4.22 13.37 -16.69
CA ALA A 147 -4.15 13.74 -18.10
C ALA A 147 -5.47 13.49 -18.85
N ARG A 148 -6.23 12.46 -18.48
CA ARG A 148 -7.56 12.19 -19.05
C ARG A 148 -8.61 13.21 -18.59
N LEU A 149 -8.53 13.64 -17.34
CA LEU A 149 -9.57 14.45 -16.71
C LEU A 149 -9.39 15.97 -16.92
N GLY A 150 -8.22 16.41 -17.40
CA GLY A 150 -7.90 17.82 -17.67
C GLY A 150 -7.62 18.62 -16.40
#